data_AF-A2T2I6-F1
#
_entry.id   AF-A2T2I6-F1
#
_cell.length_a   1.000
_cell.length_b   1.000
_cell.length_c   1.000
_cell.angle_alpha   90.00
_cell.angle_beta   90.00
_cell.angle_gamma   90.00
#
_symmetry.space_group_name_H-M   'P 1'
#
loop_
_entity.id
_entity.type
_entity.pdbx_description
1 polymer ?
#
loop_
_entity_poly.entity_id
_entity_poly.type
_entity_poly.pdbx_seq_one_letter_code
_entity_poly.pdbx_strand_id
1 'polypeptide(L)' 'CVDYRGLNAITKRSMEPLPHVDQLLEDTRGACWFSKLDLASAYHQFRIRAEDQVKTSFRVPGGQYEFAVGA' A
#
# COMPACT_ATOMS: atom_id res chain seq x y z
N CYS A 1 12.45 -1.82 -8.62
CA CYS A 1 11.27 -0.96 -8.52
C CYS A 1 10.55 -0.99 -9.86
N VAL A 2 9.21 -1.07 -9.87
CA VAL A 2 8.39 -1.05 -11.10
C VAL A 2 7.82 0.35 -11.27
N ASP A 3 7.91 0.94 -12.47
CA ASP A 3 7.38 2.27 -12.74
C ASP A 3 5.88 2.22 -13.01
N TYR A 4 5.07 2.50 -11.98
CA TYR A 4 3.61 2.57 -12.07
C TYR A 4 3.06 3.99 -12.31
N ARG A 5 3.87 4.99 -12.67
CA ARG A 5 3.37 6.37 -12.84
C ARG A 5 2.19 6.46 -13.82
N GLY A 6 2.27 5.75 -14.95
CA GLY A 6 1.18 5.69 -15.93
C GLY A 6 -0.07 5.00 -15.39
N LEU A 7 0.10 3.87 -14.68
CA LEU A 7 -1.00 3.14 -14.05
C LEU A 7 -1.69 3.97 -12.95
N ASN A 8 -0.90 4.66 -12.11
CA ASN A 8 -1.39 5.48 -11.03
C ASN A 8 -2.20 6.68 -11.52
N ALA A 9 -1.91 7.21 -12.72
CA ALA A 9 -2.64 8.32 -13.31
C ALA A 9 -4.07 7.93 -13.77
N ILE A 10 -4.27 6.67 -14.16
CA ILE A 10 -5.58 6.16 -14.65
C ILE A 10 -6.37 5.43 -13.55
N THR A 11 -5.72 5.05 -12.45
CA THR A 11 -6.35 4.35 -11.34
C THR A 11 -7.21 5.32 -10.53
N LYS A 12 -8.45 4.91 -10.21
CA LYS A 12 -9.33 5.69 -9.34
C LYS A 12 -8.65 5.83 -7.97
N ARG A 13 -8.40 7.07 -7.57
CA ARG A 13 -7.84 7.36 -6.24
C ARG A 13 -8.82 6.95 -5.16
N SER A 14 -8.32 6.18 -4.20
CA SER A 14 -8.96 5.97 -2.91
C SER A 14 -8.98 7.31 -2.17
N MET A 15 -10.17 7.79 -1.78
CA MET A 15 -10.36 9.11 -1.16
C MET A 15 -10.77 9.00 0.31
N GLU A 16 -10.23 8.02 1.00
CA GLU A 16 -10.39 7.90 2.44
C GLU A 16 -9.52 8.96 3.12
N PRO A 17 -10.11 9.86 3.92
CA PRO A 17 -9.34 10.89 4.60
C PRO A 17 -8.42 10.23 5.64
N LEU A 18 -7.13 10.53 5.56
CA LEU A 18 -6.22 10.24 6.65
C LEU A 18 -6.44 11.27 7.77
N PRO A 19 -6.41 10.85 9.04
CA PRO A 19 -6.50 11.79 10.16
C PRO A 19 -5.33 12.77 10.13
N HIS A 20 -5.60 14.01 10.53
CA HIS A 20 -4.55 15.02 10.66
C HIS A 20 -3.56 14.63 11.77
N VAL A 21 -2.28 14.94 11.58
CA VAL A 21 -1.24 14.57 12.56
C VAL A 21 -1.53 15.16 13.95
N ASP A 22 -2.01 16.39 14.03
CA ASP A 22 -2.35 17.03 15.31
C ASP A 22 -3.48 16.32 16.04
N GLN A 23 -4.47 15.78 15.31
CA GLN A 23 -5.55 14.99 15.91
C GLN A 23 -4.98 13.71 16.53
N LEU A 24 -4.12 13.00 15.81
CA LEU A 24 -3.48 11.79 16.32
C LEU A 24 -2.63 12.06 17.57
N LEU A 25 -1.96 13.22 17.64
CA LEU A 25 -1.19 13.63 18.81
C LEU A 25 -2.10 13.96 20.00
N GLU A 26 -3.21 14.66 19.76
CA GLU A 26 -4.19 14.96 20.80
C GLU A 26 -4.81 13.69 21.38
N ASP A 27 -5.15 12.73 20.53
CA ASP A 27 -5.77 11.46 20.93
C ASP A 27 -4.85 10.63 21.83
N THR A 28 -3.53 10.85 21.76
CA THR A 28 -2.54 10.16 22.59
C THR A 28 -2.05 10.99 23.78
N ARG A 29 -2.59 12.20 23.99
CA ARG A 29 -2.21 13.07 25.10
C ARG A 29 -2.51 12.40 26.43
N GLY A 30 -1.52 12.37 27.32
CA GLY A 30 -1.65 11.76 28.64
C GLY A 30 -1.33 10.26 28.68
N ALA A 31 -1.02 9.63 27.54
CA ALA A 31 -0.45 8.30 27.54
C ALA A 31 0.97 8.32 28.14
N CYS A 32 1.24 7.40 29.07
CA CYS A 32 2.56 7.27 29.72
C CYS A 32 3.50 6.32 28.97
N TRP A 33 2.96 5.48 28.08
CA TRP A 33 3.69 4.41 27.41
C TRP A 33 3.27 4.34 25.94
N PHE A 34 4.25 4.20 25.06
CA PHE A 34 4.05 4.09 23.62
C PHE A 34 4.74 2.82 23.12
N SER A 35 4.08 2.11 22.22
CA SER A 35 4.68 1.03 21.44
C SER A 35 4.43 1.31 19.97
N LYS A 36 5.38 0.90 19.13
CA LYS A 36 5.29 1.03 17.68
C LYS A 36 5.32 -0.36 17.08
N LEU A 37 4.31 -0.67 16.29
CA LEU A 37 4.28 -1.86 15.46
C LEU A 37 4.69 -1.46 14.04
N ASP A 38 5.65 -2.18 13.48
CA ASP A 38 5.97 -2.09 12.06
C ASP A 38 5.33 -3.29 11.34
N LEU A 39 4.45 -3.00 10.38
CA LEU A 39 3.94 -4.05 9.49
C LEU A 39 5.00 -4.29 8.40
N ALA A 40 5.98 -5.14 8.72
CA ALA A 40 7.07 -5.46 7.79
C ALA A 40 6.49 -5.97 6.46
N SER A 41 6.89 -5.32 5.37
CA SER A 41 6.37 -5.61 4.02
C SER A 41 4.84 -5.55 3.91
N ALA A 42 4.17 -4.65 4.64
CA ALA A 42 2.69 -4.53 4.68
C ALA A 42 2.04 -4.62 3.28
N TYR A 43 2.62 -3.94 2.29
CA TYR A 43 2.12 -3.94 0.92
C TYR A 43 2.09 -5.33 0.25
N HIS A 44 2.94 -6.26 0.69
CA HIS A 44 2.97 -7.63 0.18
C HIS A 44 2.08 -8.60 0.98
N GLN A 45 1.57 -8.19 2.14
CA GLN A 45 0.71 -9.04 2.98
C GLN A 45 -0.74 -9.09 2.46
N PHE A 46 -1.20 -8.05 1.77
CA PHE A 46 -2.58 -7.97 1.27
C PHE A 46 -2.72 -8.59 -0.12
N ARG A 47 -3.82 -9.32 -0.37
CA ARG A 47 -4.11 -9.94 -1.68
C ARG A 47 -4.66 -8.92 -2.67
N ILE A 48 -4.05 -8.82 -3.85
CA ILE A 48 -4.65 -8.14 -5.01
C ILE A 48 -5.77 -9.03 -5.55
N ARG A 49 -6.94 -8.41 -5.80
CA ARG A 49 -8.10 -9.07 -6.42
C ARG A 49 -7.69 -9.74 -7.72
N ALA A 50 -8.17 -10.95 -7.96
CA ALA A 50 -7.74 -11.76 -9.11
C ALA A 50 -7.95 -11.02 -10.44
N GLU A 51 -9.05 -10.28 -10.57
CA GLU A 51 -9.38 -9.47 -11.75
C GLU A 51 -8.45 -8.25 -11.97
N ASP A 52 -7.73 -7.82 -10.94
CA ASP A 52 -6.86 -6.63 -10.98
C ASP A 52 -5.37 -6.95 -11.11
N GLN A 53 -4.95 -8.22 -10.95
CA GLN A 53 -3.54 -8.63 -10.98
C GLN A 53 -2.84 -8.25 -12.30
N VAL A 54 -3.53 -8.42 -13.43
CA VAL A 54 -3.03 -8.07 -14.77
C VAL A 54 -2.62 -6.60 -14.91
N LYS A 55 -3.25 -5.70 -14.15
CA LYS A 55 -2.92 -4.25 -14.15
C LYS A 55 -1.55 -3.99 -13.56
N THR A 56 -1.05 -4.91 -12.73
CA THR A 56 0.28 -4.83 -12.08
C THR A 56 1.37 -5.52 -12.88
N SER A 57 1.11 -5.84 -14.15
CA SER A 57 2.09 -6.52 -14.98
C SER A 57 3.36 -5.69 -15.20
N PHE A 58 4.51 -6.36 -15.17
CA PHE A 58 5.80 -5.76 -15.48
C PHE A 58 6.66 -6.75 -16.26
N ARG A 59 7.59 -6.21 -17.05
CA ARG A 59 8.46 -7.01 -17.92
C ARG A 59 9.90 -6.89 -17.47
N VAL A 60 10.60 -8.02 -17.48
CA VAL A 60 12.04 -8.12 -17.28
C VAL A 60 12.63 -8.95 -18.42
N PRO A 61 13.96 -8.91 -18.66
CA PRO A 61 14.59 -9.89 -19.54
C PRO A 61 14.19 -11.31 -19.09
N GLY A 62 13.59 -12.09 -19.99
CA GLY A 62 13.16 -13.47 -19.71
C GLY A 62 11.69 -13.65 -19.33
N GLY A 63 10.89 -12.59 -19.17
CA GLY A 63 9.45 -12.80 -18.94
C GLY A 63 8.62 -11.58 -18.58
N GLN A 64 7.32 -11.84 -18.45
CA GLN A 64 6.33 -10.92 -17.91
C GLN A 64 5.73 -11.53 -16.66
N TYR A 65 5.57 -10.72 -15.63
CA TYR A 65 5.11 -11.14 -14.31
C TYR A 65 4.04 -10.18 -13.80
N GLU A 66 3.26 -10.63 -12.84
CA GLU A 66 2.18 -9.88 -12.20
C GLU A 66 2.28 -10.04 -10.68
N PHE A 67 1.79 -9.06 -9.91
CA PHE A 67 1.75 -9.17 -8.46
C PHE A 67 0.50 -9.92 -8.01
N ALA A 68 0.72 -11.07 -7.38
CA ALA A 68 -0.27 -11.82 -6.64
C ALA A 68 0.14 -11.82 -5.15
N VAL A 69 0.02 -10.66 -4.49
CA VAL A 69 0.44 -10.48 -3.08
C VAL A 69 -0.52 -11.17 -2.10
N GLY A 70 -0.18 -11.27 -0.81
CA GLY A 70 -0.75 -12.24 0.13
C GLY A 70 0.39 -13.08 0.70
N ALA A 71 0.68 -12.90 1.99
CA ALA A 71 1.72 -13.66 2.70
C ALA A 71 1.25 -15.10 2.98
#